data_AF-A0A820ARZ8-F1
#
_entry.id   AF-A0A820ARZ8-F1
#
_cell.length_a   1.000
_cell.length_b   1.000
_cell.length_c   1.000
_cell.angle_alpha   90.00
_cell.angle_beta   90.00
_cell.angle_gamma   90.00
#
_symmetry.space_group_name_H-M   'P 1'
#
loop_
_entity.id
_entity.type
_entity.pdbx_description
1 polymer ?
#
loop_
_entity_poly.entity_id
_entity_poly.type
_entity_poly.pdbx_seq_one_letter_code
_entity_poly.pdbx_strand_id
1 'polypeptide(L)'
;FDGYVFELLSQFHASAKEILHHILIDIAHHIHEIDNTARRKEVILAVPPLEEYLNRDDFNLLSEHLDGFHIMTYDFSGRQPGPVSPIIWIKEVMDRFPSSKTDTSVKIFLGIHLYGYRYDRIMPPPAKEQQQFQMKHILGRDYIEFLKQYFPSAKIHFDERAHEHITVVHARSETNINGKAQFLPNIILFYPSLKSIYDRLELAIKLKVGIAIWDGGQGFDYFFDLF
;
A
#
# COMPACT_ATOMS: atom_id res chain seq x y z
N PHE A 1 -16.33 8.59 -17.88
CA PHE A 1 -15.46 7.56 -17.28
C PHE A 1 -15.57 6.28 -18.08
N ASP A 2 -14.44 5.64 -18.32
CA ASP A 2 -14.32 4.33 -18.98
C ASP A 2 -14.62 3.17 -18.02
N GLY A 3 -14.82 3.45 -16.73
CA GLY A 3 -15.13 2.46 -15.72
C GLY A 3 -15.17 3.06 -14.33
N TYR A 4 -15.26 2.20 -13.32
CA TYR A 4 -15.34 2.53 -11.91
C TYR A 4 -14.49 1.59 -11.07
N VAL A 5 -13.83 2.13 -10.06
CA VAL A 5 -13.16 1.36 -9.00
C VAL A 5 -13.99 1.51 -7.73
N PHE A 6 -14.53 0.41 -7.21
CA PHE A 6 -15.37 0.41 -6.01
C PHE A 6 -14.57 0.02 -4.77
N GLU A 7 -14.64 0.83 -3.72
CA GLU A 7 -14.07 0.54 -2.40
C GLU A 7 -15.20 0.41 -1.38
N LEU A 8 -15.82 -0.77 -1.36
CA LEU A 8 -17.03 -1.02 -0.56
C LEU A 8 -16.79 -2.03 0.56
N LEU A 9 -15.89 -3.01 0.38
CA LEU A 9 -15.79 -4.17 1.28
C LEU A 9 -15.55 -3.80 2.74
N SER A 10 -14.72 -2.80 3.02
CA SER A 10 -14.40 -2.33 4.37
C SER A 10 -15.55 -1.56 5.04
N GLN A 11 -16.55 -1.12 4.27
CA GLN A 11 -17.69 -0.35 4.77
C GLN A 11 -18.85 -1.23 5.27
N PHE A 12 -18.81 -2.53 4.96
CA PHE A 12 -19.86 -3.48 5.33
C PHE A 12 -19.37 -4.49 6.37
N HIS A 13 -20.27 -4.90 7.27
CA HIS A 13 -20.00 -6.01 8.17
C HIS A 13 -19.91 -7.33 7.41
N ALA A 14 -19.05 -8.25 7.87
CA ALA A 14 -18.87 -9.56 7.26
C ALA A 14 -20.17 -10.38 7.12
N SER A 15 -21.15 -10.17 8.00
CA SER A 15 -22.46 -10.83 7.92
C SER A 15 -23.31 -10.41 6.71
N ALA A 16 -22.97 -9.31 6.03
CA ALA A 16 -23.66 -8.83 4.83
C ALA A 16 -22.97 -9.23 3.53
N LYS A 17 -21.96 -10.11 3.59
CA LYS A 17 -21.08 -10.45 2.46
C LYS A 17 -21.82 -11.00 1.24
N GLU A 18 -22.76 -11.92 1.43
CA GLU A 18 -23.57 -12.47 0.32
C GLU A 18 -24.41 -11.38 -0.36
N ILE A 19 -25.07 -10.53 0.43
CA ILE A 19 -25.85 -9.40 -0.07
C ILE A 19 -24.96 -8.43 -0.86
N LEU A 20 -23.76 -8.15 -0.34
CA LEU A 20 -22.79 -7.29 -1.01
C LEU A 20 -22.34 -7.88 -2.35
N HIS A 21 -22.12 -9.19 -2.44
CA HIS A 21 -21.80 -9.84 -3.72
C HIS A 21 -22.94 -9.68 -4.73
N HIS A 22 -24.19 -9.90 -4.32
CA HIS A 22 -25.34 -9.66 -5.20
C HIS A 22 -25.40 -8.22 -5.70
N ILE A 23 -25.20 -7.24 -4.80
CA ILE A 23 -25.16 -5.81 -5.18
C ILE A 23 -24.01 -5.55 -6.17
N LEU A 24 -22.82 -6.09 -5.94
CA LEU A 24 -21.67 -5.92 -6.84
C LEU A 24 -21.93 -6.52 -8.22
N ILE A 25 -22.55 -7.71 -8.28
CA ILE A 25 -22.92 -8.37 -9.54
C ILE A 25 -23.96 -7.54 -10.29
N ASP A 26 -25.03 -7.10 -9.61
CA ASP A 26 -26.07 -6.29 -10.21
C ASP A 26 -25.50 -4.95 -10.73
N ILE A 27 -24.65 -4.28 -9.95
CA ILE A 27 -23.96 -3.06 -10.38
C ILE A 27 -23.10 -3.32 -11.62
N ALA A 28 -22.32 -4.40 -11.63
CA ALA A 28 -21.46 -4.74 -12.76
C ALA A 28 -22.27 -4.99 -14.03
N HIS A 29 -23.33 -5.80 -13.94
CA HIS A 29 -24.25 -6.04 -15.06
C HIS A 29 -24.82 -4.74 -15.62
N HIS A 30 -25.38 -3.88 -14.76
CA HIS A 30 -25.96 -2.61 -15.21
C HIS A 30 -24.90 -1.68 -15.81
N ILE A 31 -23.69 -1.59 -15.23
CA ILE A 31 -22.60 -0.76 -15.76
C ILE A 31 -22.13 -1.26 -17.13
N HIS A 32 -22.04 -2.57 -17.30
CA HIS A 32 -21.64 -3.20 -18.57
C HIS A 32 -22.67 -2.96 -19.67
N GLU A 33 -23.95 -2.80 -19.33
CA GLU A 33 -25.05 -2.50 -20.25
C GLU A 33 -25.21 -1.00 -20.60
N ILE A 34 -24.46 -0.08 -19.98
CA ILE A 34 -24.53 1.35 -20.30
C ILE A 34 -24.00 1.60 -21.73
N ASP A 35 -24.89 1.52 -22.72
CA ASP A 35 -24.63 1.61 -24.16
C ASP A 35 -24.46 3.05 -24.69
N ASN A 36 -23.82 3.90 -23.88
CA ASN A 36 -23.66 5.32 -24.22
C ASN A 36 -22.27 5.64 -24.79
N THR A 37 -21.38 4.64 -24.91
CA THR A 37 -20.00 4.79 -25.41
C THR A 37 -19.59 3.60 -26.25
N ALA A 38 -18.76 3.79 -27.28
CA ALA A 38 -18.22 2.71 -28.13
C ALA A 38 -17.32 1.69 -27.41
N ARG A 39 -17.18 1.79 -26.08
CA ARG A 39 -16.42 0.88 -25.21
C ARG A 39 -17.28 0.50 -24.01
N ARG A 40 -17.27 -0.79 -23.67
CA ARG A 40 -17.85 -1.32 -22.42
C ARG A 40 -17.14 -0.68 -21.24
N LYS A 41 -17.90 -0.24 -20.24
CA LYS A 41 -17.33 0.30 -19.01
C LYS A 41 -16.74 -0.82 -18.15
N GLU A 42 -15.62 -0.57 -17.49
CA GLU A 42 -14.96 -1.55 -16.62
C GLU A 42 -15.36 -1.37 -15.15
N VAL A 43 -15.40 -2.48 -14.40
CA VAL A 43 -15.69 -2.50 -12.98
C VAL A 43 -14.57 -3.22 -12.24
N ILE A 44 -13.84 -2.47 -11.41
CA ILE A 44 -12.74 -2.97 -10.58
C ILE A 44 -13.16 -2.86 -9.11
N LEU A 45 -12.84 -3.88 -8.32
CA LEU A 45 -13.07 -3.89 -6.87
C LEU A 45 -11.75 -3.65 -6.13
N ALA A 46 -11.74 -2.66 -5.22
CA ALA A 46 -10.66 -2.51 -4.24
C ALA A 46 -10.90 -3.47 -3.08
N VAL A 47 -9.88 -4.26 -2.77
CA VAL A 47 -9.96 -5.41 -1.87
C VAL A 47 -8.94 -5.25 -0.74
N PRO A 48 -9.38 -5.09 0.52
CA PRO A 48 -8.46 -5.10 1.65
C PRO A 48 -7.74 -6.45 1.74
N PRO A 49 -6.49 -6.49 2.23
CA PRO A 49 -5.62 -7.66 2.17
C PRO A 49 -5.97 -8.77 3.21
N LEU A 50 -7.24 -8.86 3.62
CA LEU A 50 -7.73 -9.84 4.59
C LEU A 50 -8.71 -10.81 3.94
N GLU A 51 -8.57 -12.09 4.25
CA GLU A 51 -9.38 -13.18 3.68
C GLU A 51 -10.86 -13.08 4.04
N GLU A 52 -11.19 -12.43 5.15
CA GLU A 52 -12.59 -12.18 5.54
C GLU A 52 -13.37 -11.36 4.50
N TYR A 53 -12.69 -10.45 3.79
CA TYR A 53 -13.31 -9.61 2.77
C TYR A 53 -13.41 -10.31 1.42
N LEU A 54 -12.38 -11.07 1.02
CA LEU A 54 -12.35 -11.80 -0.24
C LEU A 54 -11.48 -13.06 -0.10
N ASN A 55 -12.14 -14.22 -0.01
CA ASN A 55 -11.50 -15.52 -0.07
C ASN A 55 -11.56 -16.07 -1.51
N ARG A 56 -11.07 -17.30 -1.70
CA ARG A 56 -11.01 -17.95 -3.00
C ARG A 56 -12.39 -18.17 -3.64
N ASP A 57 -13.39 -18.56 -2.86
CA ASP A 57 -14.73 -18.84 -3.38
C ASP A 57 -15.44 -17.55 -3.81
N ASP A 58 -15.29 -16.49 -3.01
CA ASP A 58 -15.79 -15.16 -3.35
C ASP A 58 -15.13 -14.63 -4.64
N PHE A 59 -13.81 -14.79 -4.75
CA PHE A 59 -13.07 -14.39 -5.94
C PHE A 59 -13.57 -15.16 -7.17
N ASN A 60 -13.73 -16.48 -7.07
CA ASN A 60 -14.21 -17.30 -8.19
C ASN A 60 -15.58 -16.79 -8.67
N LEU A 61 -16.53 -16.56 -7.74
CA LEU A 61 -17.85 -16.01 -8.04
C LEU A 61 -17.76 -14.61 -8.69
N LEU A 62 -17.11 -13.66 -8.04
CA LEU A 62 -17.07 -12.27 -8.51
C LEU A 62 -16.26 -12.10 -9.80
N SER A 63 -15.25 -12.96 -10.04
CA SER A 63 -14.39 -12.87 -11.22
C SER A 63 -15.12 -13.17 -12.53
N GLU A 64 -16.29 -13.80 -12.49
CA GLU A 64 -17.15 -13.99 -13.66
C GLU A 64 -17.86 -12.68 -14.09
N HIS A 65 -18.00 -11.73 -13.16
CA HIS A 65 -18.77 -10.51 -13.34
C HIS A 65 -17.94 -9.23 -13.36
N LEU A 66 -16.83 -9.20 -12.60
CA LEU A 66 -15.97 -8.02 -12.46
C LEU A 66 -14.80 -8.08 -13.44
N ASP A 67 -14.25 -6.91 -13.77
CA ASP A 67 -13.13 -6.77 -14.71
C ASP A 67 -11.77 -6.78 -14.00
N GLY A 68 -11.74 -6.46 -12.71
CA GLY A 68 -10.50 -6.50 -11.95
C GLY A 68 -10.65 -6.40 -10.44
N PHE A 69 -9.56 -6.71 -9.75
CA PHE A 69 -9.42 -6.74 -8.31
C PHE A 69 -8.12 -6.04 -7.93
N HIS A 70 -8.23 -4.84 -7.39
CA HIS A 70 -7.10 -4.13 -6.78
C HIS A 70 -6.92 -4.64 -5.36
N ILE A 71 -5.93 -5.50 -5.14
CA ILE A 71 -5.59 -6.00 -3.82
C ILE A 71 -4.71 -4.97 -3.12
N MET A 72 -5.21 -4.37 -2.05
CA MET A 72 -4.55 -3.29 -1.31
C MET A 72 -3.43 -3.84 -0.43
N THR A 73 -2.37 -4.38 -1.06
CA THR A 73 -1.19 -4.98 -0.40
C THR A 73 -0.23 -3.93 0.15
N TYR A 74 -0.76 -2.96 0.90
CA TYR A 74 -0.05 -1.92 1.61
C TYR A 74 -0.78 -1.64 2.94
N ASP A 75 -0.27 -0.72 3.75
CA ASP A 75 -0.78 -0.45 5.11
C ASP A 75 -0.68 -1.64 6.08
N PHE A 76 0.37 -2.45 5.94
CA PHE A 76 0.66 -3.55 6.87
C PHE A 76 0.90 -3.04 8.29
N SER A 77 1.72 -1.99 8.43
CA SER A 77 2.04 -1.41 9.73
C SER A 77 1.10 -0.27 10.09
N GLY A 78 0.49 -0.37 11.27
CA GLY A 78 -0.31 0.69 11.86
C GLY A 78 0.48 1.47 12.92
N ARG A 79 -0.02 1.47 14.16
CA ARG A 79 0.50 2.28 15.28
C ARG A 79 1.95 2.02 15.69
N GLN A 80 2.48 0.84 15.39
CA GLN A 80 3.86 0.48 15.71
C GLN A 80 4.74 0.71 14.48
N PRO A 81 5.99 1.18 14.65
CA PRO A 81 6.92 1.33 13.53
C PRO A 81 7.13 0.00 12.82
N GLY A 82 6.96 0.00 11.50
CA GLY A 82 7.22 -1.15 10.66
C GLY A 82 7.06 -0.84 9.16
N PRO A 83 7.43 -1.79 8.30
CA PRO A 83 7.33 -1.67 6.85
C PRO A 83 5.88 -1.44 6.40
N VAL A 84 5.72 -0.68 5.32
CA VAL A 84 4.39 -0.33 4.79
C VAL A 84 3.75 -1.52 4.07
N SER A 85 4.55 -2.34 3.40
CA SER A 85 4.12 -3.39 2.49
C SER A 85 5.17 -4.51 2.42
N PRO A 86 5.55 -5.17 3.54
CA PRO A 86 6.66 -6.15 3.51
C PRO A 86 6.42 -7.27 2.50
N ILE A 87 7.40 -7.56 1.64
CA ILE A 87 7.21 -8.42 0.46
C ILE A 87 6.79 -9.86 0.80
N ILE A 88 7.18 -10.37 1.97
CA ILE A 88 6.79 -11.70 2.45
C ILE A 88 5.28 -11.75 2.68
N TRP A 89 4.73 -10.72 3.34
CA TRP A 89 3.30 -10.60 3.56
C TRP A 89 2.52 -10.41 2.25
N ILE A 90 3.06 -9.64 1.29
CA ILE A 90 2.45 -9.54 -0.05
C ILE A 90 2.29 -10.94 -0.66
N LYS A 91 3.33 -11.77 -0.64
CA LYS A 91 3.26 -13.15 -1.17
C LYS A 91 2.17 -13.97 -0.49
N GLU A 92 2.10 -13.94 0.84
CA GLU A 92 1.08 -14.64 1.63
C GLU A 92 -0.35 -14.21 1.30
N VAL A 93 -0.56 -12.91 1.03
CA VAL A 93 -1.87 -12.39 0.58
C VAL A 93 -2.18 -12.91 -0.82
N MET A 94 -1.21 -12.85 -1.74
CA MET A 94 -1.39 -13.20 -3.15
C MET A 94 -1.56 -14.71 -3.38
N ASP A 95 -0.96 -15.56 -2.55
CA ASP A 95 -1.04 -17.03 -2.65
C ASP A 95 -2.47 -17.58 -2.48
N ARG A 96 -3.40 -16.77 -1.94
CA ARG A 96 -4.82 -17.14 -1.78
C ARG A 96 -5.55 -17.21 -3.12
N PHE A 97 -5.11 -16.43 -4.10
CA PHE A 97 -5.74 -16.32 -5.41
C PHE A 97 -5.22 -17.40 -6.37
N PRO A 98 -6.02 -17.83 -7.36
CA PRO A 98 -5.59 -18.83 -8.32
C PRO A 98 -4.37 -18.36 -9.12
N SER A 99 -3.32 -19.18 -9.14
CA SER A 99 -2.14 -18.93 -9.96
C SER A 99 -2.47 -19.07 -11.46
N SER A 100 -1.79 -18.27 -12.28
CA SER A 100 -1.83 -18.03 -13.75
C SER A 100 -2.05 -19.17 -14.76
N LYS A 101 -2.72 -20.28 -14.42
CA LYS A 101 -3.11 -21.33 -15.37
C LYS A 101 -4.46 -21.06 -16.05
N THR A 102 -5.19 -20.03 -15.63
CA THR A 102 -6.51 -19.65 -16.12
C THR A 102 -6.55 -18.17 -16.52
N ASP A 103 -7.42 -17.80 -17.46
CA ASP A 103 -7.59 -16.40 -17.91
C ASP A 103 -7.90 -15.41 -16.76
N THR A 104 -8.34 -15.88 -15.59
CA THR A 104 -8.68 -15.06 -14.43
C THR A 104 -7.49 -14.35 -13.75
N SER A 105 -6.24 -14.79 -13.96
CA SER A 105 -5.08 -14.11 -13.33
C SER A 105 -4.83 -12.70 -13.87
N VAL A 106 -5.34 -12.39 -15.08
CA VAL A 106 -5.22 -11.05 -15.68
C VAL A 106 -6.09 -10.00 -15.00
N LYS A 107 -7.02 -10.42 -14.12
CA LYS A 107 -7.93 -9.54 -13.39
C LYS A 107 -7.38 -9.10 -12.03
N ILE A 108 -6.20 -9.58 -11.61
CA ILE A 108 -5.65 -9.22 -10.30
C ILE A 108 -4.61 -8.12 -10.46
N PHE A 109 -4.70 -7.09 -9.62
CA PHE A 109 -3.76 -5.99 -9.55
C PHE A 109 -3.11 -5.93 -8.16
N LEU A 110 -1.79 -6.11 -8.11
CA LEU A 110 -1.00 -5.98 -6.89
C LEU A 110 -0.87 -4.49 -6.51
N GLY A 111 -1.27 -4.14 -5.30
CA GLY A 111 -1.21 -2.78 -4.78
C GLY A 111 0.22 -2.32 -4.45
N ILE A 112 0.64 -1.18 -5.00
CA ILE A 112 1.93 -0.52 -4.76
C ILE A 112 1.69 0.86 -4.15
N HIS A 113 2.28 1.11 -2.98
CA HIS A 113 2.22 2.41 -2.32
C HIS A 113 3.36 3.34 -2.79
N LEU A 114 3.05 4.62 -2.99
CA LEU A 114 4.05 5.67 -3.26
C LEU A 114 4.22 6.67 -2.11
N TYR A 115 3.55 6.42 -0.98
CA TYR A 115 3.71 7.14 0.28
C TYR A 115 4.43 6.25 1.31
N GLY A 116 4.73 6.85 2.45
CA GLY A 116 5.34 6.15 3.58
C GLY A 116 4.74 6.52 4.93
N TYR A 117 5.38 6.01 5.98
CA TYR A 117 5.04 6.31 7.36
C TYR A 117 6.25 6.84 8.14
N ARG A 118 6.00 7.86 8.96
CA ARG A 118 6.94 8.42 9.93
C ARG A 118 6.43 8.18 11.34
N TYR A 119 7.32 7.72 12.21
CA TYR A 119 7.07 7.41 13.61
C TYR A 119 7.98 8.27 14.48
N ASP A 120 7.42 9.29 15.12
CA ASP A 120 8.14 10.13 16.09
C ASP A 120 7.95 9.53 17.50
N ARG A 121 9.05 9.25 18.21
CA ARG A 121 8.95 8.75 19.59
C ARG A 121 8.36 9.83 20.50
N ILE A 122 7.33 9.47 21.28
CA ILE A 122 6.66 10.39 22.20
C ILE A 122 7.56 10.68 23.40
N MET A 123 7.66 11.97 23.76
CA MET A 123 8.45 12.44 24.90
C MET A 123 7.62 13.36 25.82
N PRO A 124 7.68 13.17 27.15
CA PRO A 124 8.34 12.06 27.86
C PRO A 124 7.71 10.70 27.49
N PRO A 125 8.46 9.57 27.58
CA PRO A 125 7.92 8.26 27.24
C PRO A 125 6.66 7.96 28.06
N PRO A 126 5.53 7.63 27.41
CA PRO A 126 4.33 7.27 28.13
C PRO A 126 4.49 5.88 28.79
N ALA A 127 3.52 5.49 29.62
CA ALA A 127 3.49 4.14 30.21
C ALA A 127 3.62 3.07 29.10
N LYS A 128 4.28 1.94 29.39
CA LYS A 128 4.63 0.93 28.37
C LYS A 128 3.42 0.39 27.58
N GLU A 129 2.24 0.36 28.19
CA GLU A 129 0.99 -0.08 27.57
C GLU A 129 0.38 0.96 26.60
N GLN A 130 0.84 2.21 26.67
CA GLN A 130 0.39 3.28 25.81
C GLN A 130 1.23 3.37 24.54
N GLN A 131 0.64 3.97 23.52
CA GLN A 131 1.29 4.22 22.24
C GLN A 131 2.62 4.95 22.42
N GLN A 132 3.71 4.37 21.95
CA GLN A 132 5.07 4.89 22.13
C GLN A 132 5.51 5.86 21.03
N PHE A 133 4.83 5.81 19.89
CA PHE A 133 5.16 6.58 18.68
C PHE A 133 3.94 7.32 18.15
N GLN A 134 4.13 8.58 17.76
CA GLN A 134 3.16 9.30 16.95
C GLN A 134 3.44 8.98 15.47
N MET A 135 2.47 8.29 14.84
CA MET A 135 2.52 7.95 13.43
C MET A 135 1.98 9.09 12.56
N LYS A 136 2.62 9.34 11.41
CA LYS A 136 2.22 10.32 10.40
C LYS A 136 2.44 9.74 9.01
N HIS A 137 1.56 10.04 8.06
CA HIS A 137 1.84 9.81 6.65
C HIS A 137 2.98 10.71 6.19
N ILE A 138 3.78 10.24 5.25
CA ILE A 138 4.83 11.05 4.62
C ILE A 138 4.80 10.87 3.09
N LEU A 139 4.83 12.00 2.39
CA LEU A 139 4.88 12.06 0.92
C LEU A 139 6.30 12.37 0.45
N GLY A 140 6.56 12.23 -0.85
CA GLY A 140 7.91 12.44 -1.42
C GLY A 140 8.52 13.79 -1.08
N ARG A 141 7.73 14.87 -1.20
CA ARG A 141 8.17 16.23 -0.82
C ARG A 141 8.60 16.31 0.66
N ASP A 142 7.82 15.68 1.56
CA ASP A 142 8.04 15.75 3.00
C ASP A 142 9.23 14.87 3.40
N TYR A 143 9.46 13.77 2.67
CA TYR A 143 10.63 12.92 2.83
C TYR A 143 11.92 13.66 2.44
N ILE A 144 11.92 14.44 1.36
CA ILE A 144 13.08 15.26 0.98
C ILE A 144 13.37 16.34 2.02
N GLU A 145 12.34 17.07 2.49
CA GLU A 145 12.53 18.07 3.54
C GLU A 145 13.01 17.44 4.85
N PHE A 146 12.51 16.25 5.20
CA PHE A 146 13.01 15.47 6.33
C PHE A 146 14.51 15.16 6.19
N LEU A 147 14.94 14.65 5.01
CA LEU A 147 16.34 14.33 4.78
C LEU A 147 17.24 15.57 4.86
N LYS A 148 16.81 16.72 4.33
CA LYS A 148 17.53 18.00 4.46
C LYS A 148 17.63 18.45 5.92
N GLN A 149 16.52 18.38 6.64
CA GLN A 149 16.44 18.82 8.04
C GLN A 149 17.37 18.03 8.96
N TYR A 150 17.47 16.72 8.75
CA TYR A 150 18.23 15.82 9.61
C TYR A 150 19.56 15.39 9.01
N PHE A 151 20.05 16.03 7.96
CA PHE A 151 21.38 15.75 7.40
C PHE A 151 22.50 16.22 8.34
N PRO A 152 23.57 15.44 8.59
CA PRO A 152 23.87 14.07 8.12
C PRO A 152 23.47 12.96 9.12
N SER A 153 22.63 13.29 10.09
CA SER A 153 22.21 12.44 11.21
C SER A 153 21.21 11.36 10.81
N ALA A 154 20.40 11.59 9.76
CA ALA A 154 19.53 10.57 9.18
C ALA A 154 20.34 9.43 8.56
N LYS A 155 20.02 8.18 8.93
CA LYS A 155 20.65 6.97 8.40
C LYS A 155 19.63 6.13 7.66
N ILE A 156 19.96 5.78 6.42
CA ILE A 156 19.11 4.97 5.55
C ILE A 156 19.73 3.58 5.43
N HIS A 157 18.95 2.54 5.64
CA HIS A 157 19.36 1.15 5.41
C HIS A 157 18.24 0.37 4.74
N PHE A 158 18.59 -0.67 4.00
CA PHE A 158 17.64 -1.56 3.35
C PHE A 158 17.37 -2.76 4.26
N ASP A 159 16.09 -3.05 4.52
CA ASP A 159 15.65 -4.27 5.20
C ASP A 159 15.45 -5.37 4.17
N GLU A 160 16.38 -6.32 4.11
CA GLU A 160 16.35 -7.48 3.20
C GLU A 160 15.15 -8.40 3.41
N ARG A 161 14.48 -8.38 4.57
CA ARG A 161 13.30 -9.21 4.82
C ARG A 161 12.04 -8.55 4.30
N ALA A 162 11.89 -7.25 4.54
CA ALA A 162 10.73 -6.48 4.09
C ALA A 162 10.85 -6.03 2.63
N HIS A 163 12.07 -5.93 2.11
CA HIS A 163 12.40 -5.26 0.84
C HIS A 163 11.95 -3.78 0.85
N GLU A 164 12.29 -3.08 1.92
CA GLU A 164 11.99 -1.65 2.12
C GLU A 164 13.18 -0.90 2.72
N HIS A 165 13.29 0.39 2.40
CA HIS A 165 14.26 1.26 3.05
C HIS A 165 13.68 1.83 4.35
N ILE A 166 14.52 1.84 5.37
CA ILE A 166 14.23 2.40 6.69
C ILE A 166 15.17 3.58 6.91
N THR A 167 14.60 4.74 7.19
CA THR A 167 15.34 5.94 7.59
C THR A 167 15.18 6.16 9.08
N VAL A 168 16.30 6.28 9.80
CA VAL A 168 16.33 6.43 11.26
C VAL A 168 17.10 7.68 11.66
N VAL A 169 16.55 8.40 12.63
CA VAL A 169 17.24 9.46 13.38
C VAL A 169 17.26 9.04 14.84
N HIS A 170 18.44 8.94 15.44
CA HIS A 170 18.59 8.58 16.85
C HIS A 170 18.62 9.82 17.73
N ALA A 171 17.91 9.74 18.87
CA ALA A 171 17.90 10.83 19.82
C ALA A 171 19.29 11.07 20.40
N ARG A 172 19.81 12.29 20.23
CA ARG A 172 21.10 12.74 20.77
C ARG A 172 21.15 14.26 20.79
N SER A 173 21.97 14.81 21.68
CA SER A 173 22.40 16.20 21.57
C SER A 173 23.46 16.32 20.50
N GLU A 174 23.33 17.30 19.62
CA GLU A 174 24.34 17.63 18.63
C GLU A 174 24.42 19.14 18.40
N THR A 175 25.46 19.58 17.70
CA THR A 175 25.62 20.98 17.31
C THR A 175 25.19 21.11 15.86
N ASN A 176 24.28 22.04 15.58
CA ASN A 176 23.82 22.28 14.21
C ASN A 176 24.87 23.01 13.37
N ILE A 177 24.60 23.17 12.08
CA ILE A 177 25.51 23.85 11.12
C ILE A 177 25.85 25.29 11.50
N ASN A 178 25.04 25.93 12.37
CA ASN A 178 25.24 27.30 12.85
C ASN A 178 25.92 27.34 14.24
N GLY A 179 26.47 26.22 14.72
CA GLY A 179 27.16 26.16 16.01
C GLY A 179 26.24 26.14 17.24
N LYS A 180 24.92 26.02 17.07
CA LYS A 180 23.96 25.98 18.19
C LYS A 180 23.68 24.54 18.61
N ALA A 181 23.62 24.30 19.93
CA ALA A 181 23.16 23.03 20.47
C ALA A 181 21.71 22.77 20.04
N GLN A 182 21.45 21.57 19.54
CA GLN A 182 20.14 21.06 19.19
C GLN A 182 19.97 19.66 19.75
N PHE A 183 18.75 19.31 20.14
CA PHE A 183 18.40 17.96 20.51
C PHE A 183 17.69 17.30 19.35
N LEU A 184 18.20 16.15 18.90
CA LEU A 184 17.52 15.33 17.92
C LEU A 184 16.47 14.44 18.58
N PRO A 185 15.28 14.31 17.98
CA PRO A 185 14.29 13.31 18.38
C PRO A 185 14.71 11.90 17.93
N ASN A 186 14.01 10.87 18.43
CA ASN A 186 14.08 9.52 17.89
C ASN A 186 12.95 9.34 16.87
N ILE A 187 13.30 9.09 15.61
CA ILE A 187 12.36 8.98 14.48
C ILE A 187 12.71 7.75 13.65
N ILE A 188 11.69 6.99 13.26
CA ILE A 188 11.79 5.88 12.31
C ILE A 188 10.83 6.17 11.15
N LEU A 189 11.28 5.95 9.92
CA LEU A 189 10.53 6.31 8.73
C LEU A 189 10.70 5.24 7.66
N PHE A 190 9.59 4.84 7.04
CA PHE A 190 9.52 3.88 5.95
C PHE A 190 8.95 4.62 4.73
N TYR A 191 9.70 4.70 3.64
CA TYR A 191 9.27 5.35 2.40
C TYR A 191 9.80 4.56 1.21
N PRO A 192 9.02 4.43 0.11
CA PRO A 192 9.44 3.68 -1.06
C PRO A 192 10.72 4.24 -1.68
N SER A 193 11.41 3.36 -2.38
CA SER A 193 12.63 3.60 -3.13
C SER A 193 12.53 2.87 -4.45
N LEU A 194 13.41 3.18 -5.41
CA LEU A 194 13.46 2.43 -6.67
C LEU A 194 13.62 0.92 -6.43
N LYS A 195 14.48 0.53 -5.49
CA LYS A 195 14.70 -0.88 -5.16
C LYS A 195 13.44 -1.56 -4.62
N SER A 196 12.75 -0.93 -3.66
CA SER A 196 11.54 -1.51 -3.07
C SER A 196 10.39 -1.60 -4.08
N ILE A 197 10.25 -0.63 -4.99
CA ILE A 197 9.25 -0.65 -6.07
C ILE A 197 9.62 -1.74 -7.08
N TYR A 198 10.87 -1.78 -7.55
CA TYR A 198 11.37 -2.80 -8.48
C TYR A 198 11.12 -4.22 -7.96
N ASP A 199 11.41 -4.50 -6.69
CA ASP A 199 11.20 -5.84 -6.12
C ASP A 199 9.72 -6.25 -6.10
N ARG A 200 8.78 -5.29 -6.00
CA ARG A 200 7.33 -5.56 -6.10
C ARG A 200 6.88 -5.76 -7.55
N LEU A 201 7.49 -5.03 -8.49
CA LEU A 201 7.27 -5.24 -9.92
C LEU A 201 7.72 -6.63 -10.35
N GLU A 202 8.91 -7.06 -9.93
CA GLU A 202 9.41 -8.41 -10.19
C GLU A 202 8.49 -9.49 -9.60
N LEU A 203 7.92 -9.23 -8.41
CA LEU A 203 6.92 -10.11 -7.82
C LEU A 203 5.64 -10.16 -8.67
N ALA A 204 5.12 -9.01 -9.11
CA ALA A 204 3.93 -8.95 -9.97
C ALA A 204 4.15 -9.71 -11.29
N ILE A 205 5.32 -9.54 -11.92
CA ILE A 205 5.72 -10.27 -13.14
C ILE A 205 5.76 -11.79 -12.86
N LYS A 206 6.39 -12.22 -11.77
CA LYS A 206 6.46 -13.63 -11.39
C LYS A 206 5.08 -14.24 -11.16
N LEU A 207 4.17 -13.47 -10.55
CA LEU A 207 2.78 -13.89 -10.30
C LEU A 207 1.88 -13.77 -11.54
N LYS A 208 2.35 -13.06 -12.59
CA LYS A 208 1.59 -12.71 -13.80
C LYS A 208 0.29 -11.97 -13.49
N VAL A 209 0.40 -10.98 -12.63
CA VAL A 209 -0.68 -10.06 -12.24
C VAL A 209 -0.34 -8.65 -12.71
N GLY A 210 -1.34 -7.80 -12.87
CA GLY A 210 -1.10 -6.38 -13.09
C GLY A 210 -0.74 -5.67 -11.77
N ILE A 211 -0.66 -4.34 -11.82
CA ILE A 211 -0.36 -3.50 -10.66
C ILE A 211 -1.41 -2.38 -10.53
N ALA A 212 -1.58 -1.89 -9.31
CA ALA A 212 -2.39 -0.73 -9.01
C ALA A 212 -1.61 0.16 -8.03
N ILE A 213 -1.52 1.46 -8.33
CA ILE A 213 -0.67 2.40 -7.60
C ILE A 213 -1.54 3.30 -6.71
N TRP A 214 -1.14 3.47 -5.45
CA TRP A 214 -1.75 4.40 -4.51
C TRP A 214 -0.69 5.38 -3.94
N ASP A 215 -0.66 6.64 -4.32
CA ASP A 215 -1.31 7.29 -5.48
C ASP A 215 -0.26 8.13 -6.23
N GLY A 216 -0.50 8.44 -7.50
CA GLY A 216 0.46 9.03 -8.43
C GLY A 216 1.00 10.42 -8.03
N GLY A 217 0.34 11.13 -7.11
CA GLY A 217 0.80 12.43 -6.59
C GLY A 217 1.66 12.36 -5.32
N GLN A 218 1.92 11.16 -4.79
CA GLN A 218 2.53 10.98 -3.46
C GLN A 218 4.01 10.57 -3.51
N GLY A 219 4.43 10.02 -4.66
CA GLY A 219 5.77 9.52 -4.95
C GLY A 219 6.76 10.57 -5.43
N PHE A 220 7.85 10.08 -6.03
CA PHE A 220 8.76 10.89 -6.83
C PHE A 220 8.53 10.65 -8.32
N ASP A 221 8.74 11.68 -9.15
CA ASP A 221 8.57 11.58 -10.60
C ASP A 221 9.42 10.45 -11.22
N TYR A 222 10.66 10.28 -10.76
CA TYR A 222 11.57 9.24 -11.26
C TYR A 222 11.17 7.81 -10.85
N PHE A 223 10.15 7.63 -10.01
CA PHE A 223 9.57 6.30 -9.80
C PHE A 223 8.83 5.80 -11.04
N PHE A 224 8.30 6.71 -11.88
CA PHE A 224 7.54 6.33 -13.07
C PHE A 224 8.41 5.74 -14.17
N ASP A 225 9.73 5.95 -14.13
CA ASP A 225 10.68 5.33 -15.06
C ASP A 225 10.79 3.80 -14.88
N LEU A 226 10.20 3.23 -13.81
CA LEU A 226 10.15 1.78 -13.57
C LEU A 226 8.94 1.07 -14.19
N PHE A 227 7.89 1.79 -14.57
CA PHE A 227 6.64 1.23 -15.12
C PHE A 227 6.62 1.29 -16.64
#